data_AF-A0A8T7AJ60-F1
#
_entry.id   AF-A0A8T7AJ60-F1
#
_cell.length_a   1.000
_cell.length_b   1.000
_cell.length_c   1.000
_cell.angle_alpha   90.00
_cell.angle_beta   90.00
_cell.angle_gamma   90.00
#
_symmetry.space_group_name_H-M   'P 1'
#
loop_
_entity.id
_entity.type
_entity.pdbx_description
1 polymer ?
#
loop_
_entity_poly.entity_id
_entity_poly.type
_entity_poly.pdbx_seq_one_letter_code
_entity_poly.pdbx_strand_id
1 'polypeptide(L)'
;MIPVLPHFQATLNSLSALFLGAGYYFIKSNKRDLHRRCMVTALVISSVFMVSYLTYHAKVGYAPFAGEGLIRPFYFTLLASHVVLAALIVPLVLVTVFFALKEDFFRHPRLARWTLPLWFYV
;
A
#
# COMPACT_ATOMS: atom_id res chain seq x y z
N MET A 1 -5.84 19.31 17.05
CA MET A 1 -6.53 18.11 16.52
C MET A 1 -5.77 17.39 15.39
N ILE A 2 -4.45 17.53 15.28
CA ILE A 2 -3.63 16.99 14.17
C ILE A 2 -2.73 15.77 14.55
N PRO A 3 -2.32 15.51 15.82
CA PRO A 3 -1.36 14.43 16.12
C PRO A 3 -1.95 13.00 16.13
N VAL A 4 -3.27 12.83 16.03
CA VAL A 4 -3.92 11.49 16.04
C VAL A 4 -4.02 10.89 14.63
N LEU A 5 -3.98 11.74 13.60
CA LEU A 5 -4.10 11.31 12.21
C LEU A 5 -2.98 10.36 11.74
N PRO A 6 -1.71 10.54 12.14
CA PRO A 6 -0.64 9.58 11.82
C PRO A 6 -0.88 8.20 12.44
N HIS A 7 -1.35 8.15 13.70
CA HIS A 7 -1.69 6.89 14.35
C HIS A 7 -2.88 6.20 13.68
N PHE A 8 -3.90 6.96 13.30
CA PHE A 8 -5.04 6.44 12.54
C PHE A 8 -4.60 5.87 11.18
N GLN A 9 -3.77 6.61 10.44
CA GLN A 9 -3.20 6.15 9.17
C GLN A 9 -2.34 4.88 9.35
N ALA A 10 -1.52 4.81 10.40
CA ALA A 10 -0.73 3.64 10.73
C ALA A 10 -1.61 2.41 11.09
N THR A 11 -2.72 2.62 11.81
CA THR A 11 -3.67 1.52 12.11
C THR A 11 -4.36 1.00 10.85
N LEU A 12 -4.78 1.87 9.94
CA LEU A 12 -5.36 1.46 8.66
C LEU A 12 -4.35 0.69 7.80
N ASN A 13 -3.11 1.18 7.71
CA ASN A 13 -2.09 0.51 6.91
C ASN A 13 -1.71 -0.86 7.51
N SER A 14 -1.53 -0.93 8.83
CA SER A 14 -1.31 -2.19 9.55
C SER A 14 -2.44 -3.19 9.33
N LEU A 15 -3.69 -2.71 9.37
CA LEU A 15 -4.85 -3.56 9.12
C LEU A 15 -4.89 -4.07 7.68
N SER A 16 -4.59 -3.21 6.70
CA SER A 16 -4.44 -3.62 5.30
C SER A 16 -3.35 -4.69 5.13
N ALA A 17 -2.19 -4.50 5.77
CA ALA A 17 -1.08 -5.46 5.75
C ALA A 17 -1.49 -6.83 6.29
N LEU A 18 -2.27 -6.86 7.39
CA LEU A 18 -2.82 -8.08 7.95
C LEU A 18 -3.79 -8.77 6.98
N PHE A 19 -4.68 -8.03 6.33
CA PHE A 19 -5.60 -8.58 5.33
C PHE A 19 -4.88 -9.09 4.08
N LEU A 20 -3.83 -8.40 3.60
CA LEU A 20 -2.98 -8.84 2.50
C LEU A 20 -2.23 -10.14 2.86
N GLY A 21 -1.64 -10.20 4.06
CA GLY A 21 -0.98 -11.40 4.58
C GLY A 21 -1.95 -12.58 4.73
N ALA A 22 -3.13 -12.35 5.31
CA ALA A 22 -4.18 -13.35 5.42
C ALA A 22 -4.69 -13.80 4.05
N GLY A 23 -4.85 -12.87 3.10
CA GLY A 23 -5.21 -13.16 1.72
C GLY A 23 -4.17 -14.04 1.01
N TYR A 24 -2.88 -13.80 1.26
CA TYR A 24 -1.79 -14.64 0.77
C TYR A 24 -1.79 -16.05 1.40
N TYR A 25 -2.09 -16.15 2.69
CA TYR A 25 -2.27 -17.45 3.35
C TYR A 25 -3.45 -18.23 2.76
N PHE A 26 -4.62 -17.58 2.57
CA PHE A 26 -5.81 -18.25 2.04
C PHE A 26 -5.66 -18.73 0.59
N ILE A 27 -4.94 -17.99 -0.26
CA ILE A 27 -4.67 -18.46 -1.63
C ILE A 27 -3.74 -19.68 -1.63
N LYS A 28 -2.76 -19.73 -0.71
CA LYS A 28 -1.90 -20.92 -0.52
C LYS A 28 -2.69 -22.12 0.00
N SER A 29 -3.73 -21.89 0.79
CA SER A 29 -4.69 -22.92 1.22
C SER A 29 -5.79 -23.23 0.19
N ASN A 30 -5.69 -22.71 -1.05
CA ASN A 30 -6.67 -22.89 -2.13
C ASN A 30 -8.10 -22.38 -1.80
N LYS A 31 -8.25 -21.54 -0.77
CA LYS A 31 -9.52 -20.94 -0.34
C LYS A 31 -9.78 -19.62 -1.07
N ARG A 32 -10.19 -19.70 -2.33
CA ARG A 32 -10.36 -18.55 -3.23
C ARG A 32 -11.39 -17.52 -2.74
N ASP A 33 -12.50 -17.96 -2.16
CA ASP A 33 -13.54 -17.04 -1.65
C ASP A 33 -13.03 -16.18 -0.49
N LEU A 34 -12.29 -16.79 0.45
CA LEU A 34 -11.69 -16.06 1.57
C LEU A 34 -10.60 -15.11 1.09
N HIS A 35 -9.75 -15.56 0.15
CA HIS A 35 -8.77 -14.70 -0.49
C HIS A 35 -9.43 -13.45 -1.12
N ARG A 36 -10.50 -13.62 -1.90
CA ARG A 36 -11.24 -12.52 -2.53
C ARG A 36 -11.78 -11.55 -1.49
N ARG A 37 -12.41 -12.04 -0.43
CA ARG A 37 -12.93 -11.20 0.66
C ARG A 37 -11.81 -10.40 1.33
N CYS A 38 -10.69 -11.03 1.67
CA CYS A 38 -9.54 -10.34 2.25
C CYS A 38 -8.95 -9.27 1.32
N MET A 39 -8.81 -9.57 0.03
CA MET A 39 -8.26 -8.62 -0.94
C MET A 39 -9.18 -7.41 -1.16
N VAL A 40 -10.50 -7.61 -1.21
CA VAL A 40 -11.46 -6.50 -1.31
C VAL A 40 -11.41 -5.64 -0.04
N THR A 41 -11.37 -6.25 1.14
CA THR A 41 -11.26 -5.51 2.41
C THR A 41 -9.96 -4.71 2.48
N ALA A 42 -8.82 -5.31 2.11
CA ALA A 42 -7.54 -4.61 2.05
C ALA A 42 -7.56 -3.43 1.07
N LEU A 43 -8.17 -3.59 -0.11
CA LEU A 43 -8.31 -2.53 -1.10
C LEU A 43 -9.15 -1.36 -0.57
N VAL A 44 -10.28 -1.64 0.09
CA VAL A 44 -11.14 -0.61 0.67
C VAL A 44 -10.40 0.15 1.77
N ILE A 45 -9.73 -0.56 2.70
CA ILE A 45 -8.95 0.05 3.78
C ILE A 45 -7.81 0.90 3.22
N SER A 46 -7.07 0.39 2.22
CA SER A 46 -5.99 1.13 1.55
C SER A 46 -6.50 2.38 0.83
N SER A 47 -7.69 2.31 0.23
CA SER A 47 -8.31 3.46 -0.44
C SER A 47 -8.68 4.55 0.57
N VAL A 48 -9.24 4.18 1.72
CA VAL A 48 -9.55 5.10 2.82
C VAL A 48 -8.26 5.72 3.38
N PHE A 49 -7.22 4.90 3.59
CA PHE A 49 -5.90 5.38 4.00
C PHE A 49 -5.35 6.42 3.02
N MET A 50 -5.36 6.14 1.72
CA MET A 50 -4.83 7.04 0.69
C MET A 50 -5.57 8.38 0.67
N VAL A 51 -6.90 8.37 0.71
CA VAL A 51 -7.70 9.61 0.74
C VAL A 51 -7.42 10.41 2.01
N SER A 52 -7.34 9.75 3.17
CA SER A 52 -6.99 10.40 4.43
C SER A 52 -5.58 10.99 4.40
N TYR A 53 -4.61 10.27 3.84
CA TYR A 53 -3.21 10.70 3.73
C TYR A 53 -3.07 11.93 2.84
N LEU A 54 -3.65 11.91 1.64
CA LEU A 54 -3.60 13.05 0.72
C LEU A 54 -4.29 14.28 1.32
N THR A 55 -5.42 14.09 1.99
CA THR A 55 -6.15 15.19 2.67
C THR A 55 -5.31 15.80 3.81
N TYR A 56 -4.59 14.97 4.57
CA TYR A 56 -3.68 15.43 5.62
C TYR A 56 -2.51 16.21 5.04
N HIS A 57 -1.85 15.66 4.03
CA HIS A 57 -0.67 16.25 3.41
C HIS A 57 -0.99 17.60 2.74
N ALA A 58 -2.17 17.71 2.10
CA ALA A 58 -2.66 18.95 1.53
C ALA A 58 -2.89 20.06 2.58
N LYS A 59 -3.19 19.71 3.83
CA LYS A 59 -3.48 20.67 4.92
C LYS A 59 -2.24 21.06 5.73
N VAL A 60 -1.29 20.15 5.92
CA VAL A 60 -0.11 20.36 6.77
C VAL A 60 1.06 21.00 6.02
N GLY A 61 1.10 20.87 4.68
CA GLY A 61 2.17 21.44 3.87
C GLY A 61 3.51 20.71 4.02
N TYR A 62 4.54 21.24 3.34
CA TYR A 62 5.89 20.67 3.33
C TYR A 62 6.66 21.02 4.61
N ALA A 63 7.05 20.01 5.38
CA ALA A 63 7.99 20.18 6.50
C ALA A 63 9.43 20.00 5.98
N PRO A 64 10.27 21.04 6.00
CA PRO A 64 11.66 20.91 5.56
C PRO A 64 12.45 20.01 6.50
N PHE A 65 13.19 19.06 5.93
CA PHE A 65 14.11 18.21 6.69
C PHE A 65 15.35 19.01 7.10
N ALA A 66 15.50 19.29 8.39
CA ALA A 66 16.57 20.10 8.97
C ALA A 66 17.86 19.32 9.30
N GLY A 67 17.97 18.04 8.89
CA GLY A 67 19.14 17.21 9.17
C GLY A 67 20.35 17.55 8.29
N GLU A 68 21.51 17.75 8.91
CA GLU A 68 22.79 18.00 8.23
C GLU A 68 23.69 16.75 8.16
N GLY A 69 24.66 16.73 7.24
CA GLY A 69 25.64 15.64 7.09
C GLY A 69 25.18 14.45 6.21
N LEU A 70 25.85 13.29 6.36
CA LEU A 70 25.62 12.07 5.55
C LEU A 70 24.22 11.45 5.72
N ILE A 71 23.47 11.85 6.75
CA ILE A 71 22.09 11.41 6.99
C ILE A 71 21.14 12.01 5.95
N ARG A 72 21.43 13.22 5.44
CA ARG A 72 20.61 13.93 4.46
C ARG A 72 20.49 13.17 3.12
N PRO A 73 21.59 12.80 2.43
CA PRO A 73 21.48 12.04 1.18
C PRO A 73 20.87 10.65 1.38
N PHE A 74 21.14 9.98 2.51
CA PHE A 74 20.50 8.70 2.82
C PHE A 74 18.98 8.85 2.98
N TYR A 75 18.54 9.82 3.78
CA TYR A 75 17.13 10.15 3.97
C TYR A 75 16.42 10.48 2.66
N PHE A 76 17.01 11.37 1.83
CA PHE A 76 16.40 11.71 0.55
C PHE A 76 16.41 10.57 -0.46
N THR A 77 17.42 9.69 -0.44
CA THR A 77 17.44 8.52 -1.33
C THR A 77 16.33 7.54 -0.96
N LEU A 78 16.16 7.25 0.33
CA LEU A 78 15.10 6.38 0.83
C LEU A 78 13.71 7.01 0.63
N LEU A 79 13.57 8.30 0.87
CA LEU A 79 12.32 9.03 0.64
C LEU A 79 11.97 9.04 -0.85
N ALA A 80 12.94 9.32 -1.72
CA ALA A 80 12.72 9.32 -3.16
C ALA A 80 12.34 7.92 -3.67
N SER A 81 13.05 6.86 -3.26
CA SER A 81 12.70 5.50 -3.64
C SER A 81 11.29 5.14 -3.16
N HIS A 82 10.96 5.44 -1.90
CA HIS A 82 9.64 5.18 -1.35
C HIS A 82 8.53 5.93 -2.10
N VAL A 83 8.68 7.22 -2.38
CA VAL A 83 7.66 8.01 -3.11
C VAL A 83 7.48 7.51 -4.54
N VAL A 84 8.57 7.18 -5.24
CA VAL A 84 8.48 6.63 -6.61
C VAL A 84 7.79 5.28 -6.60
N LEU A 85 8.16 4.38 -5.69
CA LEU A 85 7.53 3.06 -5.57
C LEU A 85 6.06 3.18 -5.14
N ALA A 86 5.72 4.11 -4.26
CA ALA A 86 4.35 4.42 -3.86
C ALA A 86 3.51 4.93 -5.04
N ALA A 87 4.09 5.76 -5.92
CA ALA A 87 3.40 6.21 -7.13
C ALA A 87 3.17 5.05 -8.13
N LEU A 88 4.14 4.14 -8.24
CA LEU A 88 4.06 2.99 -9.14
C LEU A 88 3.11 1.90 -8.63
N ILE A 89 2.94 1.76 -7.32
CA ILE A 89 2.12 0.67 -6.79
C ILE A 89 0.62 0.87 -7.03
N VAL A 90 0.14 2.11 -7.04
CA VAL A 90 -1.27 2.42 -7.29
C VAL A 90 -1.75 1.86 -8.63
N PRO A 91 -1.14 2.18 -9.80
CA PRO A 91 -1.56 1.58 -11.06
C PRO A 91 -1.34 0.06 -11.07
N LEU A 92 -0.30 -0.45 -10.42
CA LEU A 92 -0.03 -1.89 -10.34
C LEU A 92 -1.15 -2.66 -9.61
N VAL A 93 -1.64 -2.12 -8.48
CA VAL A 93 -2.77 -2.67 -7.73
C VAL A 93 -4.05 -2.59 -8.56
N LEU A 94 -4.31 -1.46 -9.23
CA LEU A 94 -5.48 -1.31 -10.10
C LEU A 94 -5.48 -2.33 -11.24
N VAL A 95 -4.35 -2.54 -11.91
CA VAL A 95 -4.22 -3.55 -12.97
C VAL A 95 -4.38 -4.97 -12.40
N THR A 96 -3.85 -5.24 -11.21
CA THR A 96 -3.99 -6.56 -10.54
C THR A 96 -5.45 -6.87 -10.22
N VAL A 97 -6.20 -5.87 -9.74
CA VAL A 97 -7.64 -5.95 -9.48
C VAL A 97 -8.42 -6.06 -10.78
N PHE A 98 -8.04 -5.32 -11.83
CA PHE A 98 -8.66 -5.41 -13.15
C PHE A 98 -8.56 -6.83 -13.73
N PHE A 99 -7.40 -7.49 -13.64
CA PHE A 99 -7.26 -8.89 -14.05
C PHE A 99 -8.12 -9.84 -13.20
N ALA A 100 -8.26 -9.58 -11.89
CA ALA A 100 -9.15 -10.36 -11.05
C ALA A 100 -10.63 -10.20 -11.45
N LEU A 101 -11.06 -8.98 -11.82
CA LEU A 101 -12.41 -8.69 -12.30
C LEU A 101 -12.70 -9.30 -13.68
N LYS A 102 -11.68 -9.40 -14.53
CA LYS A 102 -11.76 -10.09 -15.83
C LYS A 102 -11.65 -11.61 -15.71
N GLU A 103 -11.52 -12.14 -14.50
CA GLU A 103 -11.30 -13.57 -14.24
C GLU A 103 -10.05 -14.12 -14.97
N ASP A 104 -9.08 -13.25 -15.30
CA ASP A 104 -7.81 -13.63 -15.91
C ASP A 104 -6.83 -14.10 -14.81
N PHE A 105 -7.08 -15.31 -14.33
CA PHE A 105 -6.25 -15.98 -13.34
C PHE A 105 -4.89 -16.44 -13.87
N PHE A 106 -4.58 -16.21 -15.15
CA PHE A 106 -3.25 -16.45 -15.70
C PHE A 106 -2.34 -15.24 -15.47
N ARG A 107 -2.83 -14.03 -15.79
CA ARG A 107 -2.07 -12.78 -15.63
C ARG A 107 -2.10 -12.24 -14.19
N HIS A 108 -3.22 -12.40 -13.49
CA HIS A 108 -3.38 -11.91 -12.11
C HIS A 108 -2.25 -12.37 -11.15
N PRO A 109 -1.97 -13.67 -10.95
CA PRO A 109 -0.93 -14.11 -10.01
C PRO A 109 0.49 -13.82 -10.48
N ARG A 110 0.69 -13.51 -11.78
CA ARG A 110 1.98 -13.07 -12.31
C ARG A 110 2.30 -11.66 -11.85
N LEU A 111 1.31 -10.76 -11.89
CA LEU A 111 1.47 -9.39 -11.42
C LEU A 111 1.40 -9.28 -9.90
N ALA A 112 0.53 -10.05 -9.26
CA ALA A 112 0.38 -10.06 -7.79
C ALA A 112 1.67 -10.46 -7.06
N ARG A 113 2.49 -11.34 -7.66
CA ARG A 113 3.82 -11.72 -7.12
C ARG A 113 4.80 -10.57 -7.01
N TRP A 114 4.70 -9.57 -7.89
CA TRP A 114 5.50 -8.35 -7.83
C TRP A 114 4.83 -7.28 -6.97
N THR A 115 3.50 -7.19 -7.05
CA THR A 115 2.71 -6.19 -6.33
C THR A 115 2.79 -6.37 -4.82
N LEU A 116 2.77 -7.62 -4.33
CA LEU A 116 2.80 -7.92 -2.90
C LEU A 116 4.09 -7.46 -2.19
N PRO A 117 5.31 -7.82 -2.63
CA PRO A 117 6.54 -7.34 -1.99
C PRO A 117 6.74 -5.83 -2.17
N LEU A 118 6.32 -5.26 -3.31
CA LEU A 118 6.35 -3.81 -3.52
C LEU A 118 5.47 -3.09 -2.48
N TRP A 119 4.30 -3.66 -2.15
CA TRP A 119 3.40 -3.09 -1.15
C TRP A 119 3.96 -3.16 0.26
N PHE A 120 4.64 -4.25 0.62
CA PHE A 120 5.29 -4.33 1.94
C PHE A 120 6.53 -3.44 2.08
N TYR A 121 7.12 -2.98 0.97
CA TYR A 121 8.24 -2.04 1.00
C TYR A 121 7.77 -0.59 1.25
N VAL A 122 6.58 -0.24 0.76
CA VAL A 122 5.97 1.09 0.90
C VAL A 122 5.16 1.14 2.19
#